data_AF-A0A956PD80-F1
#
_entry.id   AF-A0A956PD80-F1
#
_cell.length_a   1.000
_cell.length_b   1.000
_cell.length_c   1.000
_cell.angle_alpha   90.00
_cell.angle_beta   90.00
_cell.angle_gamma   90.00
#
_symmetry.space_group_name_H-M   'P 1'
#
loop_
_entity.id
_entity.type
_entity.pdbx_description
1 polymer ?
#
loop_
_entity_poly.entity_id
_entity_poly.type
_entity_poly.pdbx_seq_one_letter_code
_entity_poly.pdbx_strand_id
1 'polypeptide(L)'
;MNLERFGLIKNDQGAIEPEGSGELVEVPEHEALNSSAEIYKYESVQELLDRARTLAANLPTSLTTQFYSRAFHHAQSARPIDAGMMVQPIPPRRRRKYVKHEKKTSKAYVEKTKKKRGILDFDNPLVTIEDEVVSFHLTADEALELFPKKNNPDKLDKNLFARNVVWQLYQLTLRGKPPEFMAKGCNMRTIFYLMKPTLTANKIFTDDAEKTKKQKAKDEGDIDSFYGNFTKAVQTLVLDGLISYRDLYIEDDRKPFRFLPPARFNTHILLLAEKKAYLGRFLAYASKYGVMAQITKGLSTYLMTDTLLTEMFELGYDFSKDLTILSFCDFDPVGSSIPHHFAKHLKELGFHNITQFEQYGSETFHLDTKKRKNGRKVYEKVVQRRPCLDIVNPHELDPETKEQIRHALKPDQRDDYSTTKWARITGGVTGTGRNTKYAISAEQFLPYINEQLEKKIAPLLAVPSEEVGLSSSLKALTRALQRHIGIRALKQAQEANSQSR
;
A
#
# COMPACT_ATOMS: atom_id res chain seq x y z
N MET A 1 -11.73 10.27 -3.55
CA MET A 1 -10.68 9.98 -2.56
C MET A 1 -11.32 9.20 -1.42
N ASN A 2 -10.77 8.04 -1.04
CA ASN A 2 -11.15 7.29 0.17
C ASN A 2 -10.52 8.04 1.35
N LEU A 3 -11.07 9.23 1.59
CA LEU A 3 -10.51 10.32 2.38
C LEU A 3 -10.35 9.92 3.86
N GLU A 4 -11.25 9.07 4.35
CA GLU A 4 -11.31 8.59 5.73
C GLU A 4 -10.04 7.88 6.19
N ARG A 5 -9.19 7.45 5.26
CA ARG A 5 -7.95 6.71 5.53
C ARG A 5 -6.68 7.58 5.59
N PHE A 6 -6.74 8.79 5.04
CA PHE A 6 -5.74 9.86 5.20
C PHE A 6 -6.24 10.89 6.22
N GLY A 7 -7.19 10.41 7.04
CA GLY A 7 -8.25 11.00 7.87
C GLY A 7 -8.79 12.34 7.49
N LEU A 8 -8.89 12.58 6.20
CA LEU A 8 -9.85 13.53 5.73
C LEU A 8 -11.26 12.94 5.93
N ILE A 9 -12.10 13.46 6.83
CA ILE A 9 -13.49 12.99 7.03
C ILE A 9 -14.40 13.62 5.97
N LYS A 10 -15.41 12.88 5.51
CA LYS A 10 -16.54 13.44 4.78
C LYS A 10 -17.69 13.66 5.75
N ASN A 11 -18.10 14.92 5.99
CA ASN A 11 -19.22 15.19 6.89
C ASN A 11 -20.56 14.77 6.27
N ASP A 12 -21.64 14.79 7.06
CA ASP A 12 -22.99 14.35 6.64
C ASP A 12 -23.57 15.14 5.45
N GLN A 13 -22.95 16.26 5.09
CA GLN A 13 -23.30 17.14 3.97
C GLN A 13 -22.41 16.94 2.74
N GLY A 14 -21.41 16.06 2.84
CA GLY A 14 -20.53 15.70 1.73
C GLY A 14 -19.25 16.54 1.60
N ALA A 15 -18.94 17.42 2.55
CA ALA A 15 -17.72 18.24 2.57
C ALA A 15 -16.52 17.50 3.20
N ILE A 16 -15.28 17.90 2.86
CA ILE A 16 -14.02 17.21 3.17
C ILE A 16 -13.21 17.97 4.23
N GLU A 17 -12.77 17.33 5.33
CA GLU A 17 -12.03 17.95 6.47
C GLU A 17 -10.83 17.09 6.96
N PRO A 18 -9.63 17.61 7.31
CA PRO A 18 -8.37 16.84 7.56
C PRO A 18 -8.25 15.93 8.80
N GLU A 19 -7.32 14.95 8.77
CA GLU A 19 -7.02 14.03 9.90
C GLU A 19 -6.27 14.80 10.96
N GLY A 20 -6.70 14.64 12.22
CA GLY A 20 -6.22 15.47 13.33
C GLY A 20 -7.29 16.34 13.98
N SER A 21 -8.53 16.32 13.50
CA SER A 21 -9.68 16.82 14.28
C SER A 21 -10.16 15.82 15.36
N GLY A 22 -9.55 14.65 15.46
CA GLY A 22 -9.90 13.59 16.41
C GLY A 22 -9.09 13.63 17.69
N GLU A 23 -9.76 13.34 18.80
CA GLU A 23 -9.15 13.30 20.12
C GLU A 23 -8.10 12.17 20.19
N LEU A 24 -6.93 12.45 20.76
CA LEU A 24 -5.94 11.44 21.08
C LEU A 24 -6.43 10.67 22.30
N VAL A 25 -6.58 9.35 22.16
CA VAL A 25 -7.11 8.51 23.25
C VAL A 25 -5.98 7.68 23.84
N GLU A 26 -5.92 7.63 25.17
CA GLU A 26 -4.99 6.78 25.91
C GLU A 26 -5.34 5.30 25.69
N VAL A 27 -4.32 4.47 25.45
CA VAL A 27 -4.45 3.02 25.34
C VAL A 27 -3.61 2.29 26.40
N PRO A 28 -4.07 1.14 26.91
CA PRO A 28 -3.29 0.30 27.82
C PRO A 28 -1.97 -0.18 27.21
N GLU A 29 -0.95 -0.42 28.04
CA GLU A 29 0.38 -0.90 27.60
C GLU A 29 0.33 -2.24 26.83
N HIS A 30 -0.55 -3.17 27.22
CA HIS A 30 -0.71 -4.43 26.50
C HIS A 30 -1.31 -4.22 25.10
N GLU A 31 -2.28 -3.30 24.96
CA GLU A 31 -2.83 -2.91 23.67
C GLU A 31 -1.75 -2.21 22.85
N ALA A 32 -0.89 -1.42 23.48
CA ALA A 32 0.18 -0.71 22.81
C ALA A 32 1.33 -1.59 22.31
N LEU A 33 1.70 -2.61 23.10
CA LEU A 33 2.75 -3.56 22.75
C LEU A 33 2.27 -4.59 21.72
N ASN A 34 0.97 -4.84 21.67
CA ASN A 34 0.35 -5.79 20.74
C ASN A 34 -0.31 -5.12 19.54
N SER A 35 -0.41 -3.80 19.50
CA SER A 35 -1.01 -3.05 18.39
C SER A 35 0.03 -2.68 17.37
N SER A 36 -0.37 -2.77 16.11
CA SER A 36 0.43 -2.31 15.00
C SER A 36 0.31 -0.81 14.76
N ALA A 37 -0.57 -0.04 15.44
CA ALA A 37 -0.80 1.41 15.30
C ALA A 37 0.45 2.26 15.66
N GLU A 38 0.58 3.48 15.11
CA GLU A 38 1.61 4.42 15.58
C GLU A 38 1.23 4.85 16.98
N ILE A 39 1.89 4.23 17.95
CA ILE A 39 1.62 4.46 19.35
C ILE A 39 2.75 5.28 19.91
N TYR A 40 2.35 6.45 20.34
CA TYR A 40 3.22 7.47 20.85
C TYR A 40 3.35 7.23 22.36
N LYS A 41 4.58 6.98 22.85
CA LYS A 41 4.86 6.81 24.28
C LYS A 41 5.24 8.15 24.92
N TYR A 42 4.28 8.81 25.56
CA TYR A 42 4.43 10.15 26.16
C TYR A 42 3.85 10.17 27.58
N GLU A 43 4.20 11.17 28.39
CA GLU A 43 3.71 11.25 29.77
C GLU A 43 2.24 11.70 29.83
N SER A 44 1.76 12.43 28.80
CA SER A 44 0.35 12.77 28.58
C SER A 44 0.09 13.21 27.14
N VAL A 45 -1.19 13.23 26.73
CA VAL A 45 -1.64 13.82 25.44
C VAL A 45 -1.17 15.27 25.29
N GLN A 46 -1.18 16.04 26.39
CA GLN A 46 -0.79 17.44 26.41
C GLN A 46 0.71 17.64 26.12
N GLU A 47 1.57 16.74 26.60
CA GLU A 47 3.02 16.79 26.32
C GLU A 47 3.31 16.58 24.82
N LEU A 48 2.60 15.66 24.16
CA LEU A 48 2.75 15.45 22.71
C LEU A 48 2.40 16.73 21.94
N LEU A 49 1.29 17.37 22.30
CA LEU A 49 0.82 18.61 21.68
C LEU A 49 1.80 19.77 21.94
N ASP A 50 2.32 19.90 23.15
CA ASP A 50 3.28 20.96 23.50
C ASP A 50 4.65 20.72 22.85
N ARG A 51 5.07 19.47 22.67
CA ARG A 51 6.32 19.10 21.98
C ARG A 51 6.19 19.28 20.46
N ALA A 52 5.04 18.99 19.87
CA ALA A 52 4.72 19.32 18.49
C ALA A 52 4.72 20.84 18.25
N ARG A 53 4.15 21.62 19.18
CA ARG A 53 4.20 23.09 19.18
C ARG A 53 5.62 23.63 19.33
N THR A 54 6.42 23.04 20.22
CA THR A 54 7.82 23.45 20.45
C THR A 54 8.73 23.08 19.26
N LEU A 55 8.50 21.94 18.62
CA LEU A 55 9.17 21.55 17.37
C LEU A 55 8.79 22.49 16.23
N ALA A 56 7.53 22.93 16.16
CA ALA A 56 7.09 23.95 15.21
C ALA A 56 7.72 25.33 15.49
N ALA A 57 7.94 25.68 16.77
CA ALA A 57 8.57 26.93 17.18
C ALA A 57 10.10 26.97 16.97
N ASN A 58 10.77 25.82 16.95
CA ASN A 58 12.21 25.69 16.72
C ASN A 58 12.61 25.52 15.24
N LEU A 59 11.64 25.59 14.32
CA LEU A 59 11.93 25.65 12.90
C LEU A 59 12.47 27.06 12.55
N PRO A 60 13.49 27.16 11.67
CA PRO A 60 13.97 28.45 11.18
C PRO A 60 12.83 29.31 10.65
N THR A 61 12.83 30.60 10.96
CA THR A 61 11.76 31.56 10.61
C THR A 61 11.39 31.55 9.12
N SER A 62 12.35 31.22 8.25
CA SER A 62 12.13 31.03 6.81
C SER A 62 11.25 29.82 6.45
N LEU A 63 11.33 28.73 7.22
CA LEU A 63 10.47 27.54 7.09
C LEU A 63 9.09 27.80 7.70
N THR A 64 9.02 28.48 8.84
CA THR A 64 7.74 28.79 9.53
C THR A 64 6.82 29.67 8.68
N THR A 65 7.39 30.61 7.93
CA THR A 65 6.66 31.53 7.04
C THR A 65 6.12 30.83 5.79
N GLN A 66 6.81 29.79 5.31
CA GLN A 66 6.36 28.97 4.16
C GLN A 66 5.33 27.89 4.55
N PHE A 67 5.44 27.30 5.76
CA PHE A 67 4.52 26.25 6.19
C PHE A 67 3.13 26.74 6.63
N TYR A 68 2.98 28.00 7.06
CA TYR A 68 1.77 28.44 7.78
C TYR A 68 1.17 29.78 7.37
N SER A 69 1.27 30.19 6.10
CA SER A 69 0.67 31.47 5.64
C SER A 69 -0.87 31.55 5.82
N ARG A 70 -1.58 30.43 6.01
CA ARG A 70 -3.02 30.42 6.35
C ARG A 70 -3.34 30.15 7.82
N ALA A 71 -2.48 29.50 8.59
CA ALA A 71 -2.74 29.25 10.03
C ALA A 71 -2.29 30.44 10.91
N PHE A 72 -1.34 31.25 10.44
CA PHE A 72 -0.82 32.39 11.19
C PHE A 72 -1.88 33.47 11.46
N HIS A 73 -2.86 33.63 10.57
CA HIS A 73 -4.00 34.53 10.79
C HIS A 73 -4.97 34.07 11.88
N HIS A 74 -5.02 32.76 12.17
CA HIS A 74 -5.88 32.22 13.23
C HIS A 74 -5.18 32.13 14.58
N ALA A 75 -3.85 31.98 14.60
CA ALA A 75 -3.05 31.87 15.81
C ALA A 75 -2.73 33.24 16.46
N GLN A 76 -2.74 34.34 15.71
CA GLN A 76 -2.54 35.68 16.28
C GLN A 76 -3.70 36.20 17.13
N SER A 77 -4.87 35.53 17.14
CA SER A 77 -5.98 35.90 18.02
C SER A 77 -5.87 35.33 19.45
N ALA A 78 -4.88 34.48 19.73
CA ALA A 78 -4.59 34.01 21.07
C ALA A 78 -3.22 34.54 21.53
N ARG A 79 -3.26 35.40 22.55
CA ARG A 79 -2.21 36.14 23.28
C ARG A 79 -0.73 35.76 23.03
N PRO A 80 0.19 36.74 22.95
CA PRO A 80 1.62 36.48 22.84
C PRO A 80 2.16 35.91 24.15
N ILE A 81 3.00 34.87 24.07
CA ILE A 81 3.78 34.36 25.21
C ILE A 81 5.26 34.63 24.93
N ASP A 82 5.90 35.24 25.92
CA ASP A 82 7.30 35.65 25.94
C ASP A 82 8.28 34.52 25.64
N ALA A 83 9.29 34.84 24.82
CA ALA A 83 10.42 34.00 24.48
C ALA A 83 11.33 33.81 25.71
N GLY A 84 11.03 32.83 26.58
CA GLY A 84 11.85 32.65 27.77
C GLY A 84 11.60 31.44 28.67
N MET A 85 10.82 30.43 28.30
CA MET A 85 10.68 29.23 29.14
C MET A 85 11.63 28.11 28.73
N MET A 86 12.74 27.99 29.48
CA MET A 86 13.54 26.77 29.57
C MET A 86 12.69 25.62 30.13
N VAL A 87 12.65 24.50 29.42
CA VAL A 87 12.01 23.26 29.85
C VAL A 87 12.71 22.75 31.12
N GLN A 88 11.97 22.62 32.23
CA GLN A 88 12.50 22.03 33.46
C GLN A 88 12.82 20.53 33.26
N PRO A 89 13.90 20.00 33.87
CA PRO A 89 14.25 18.59 33.78
C PRO A 89 13.21 17.69 34.48
N ILE A 90 12.89 16.58 33.84
CA ILE A 90 11.83 15.63 34.21
C ILE A 90 12.23 14.81 35.45
N PRO A 91 11.37 14.68 36.50
CA PRO A 91 11.62 13.81 37.65
C PRO A 91 11.61 12.31 37.30
N PRO A 92 12.44 11.46 37.92
CA PRO A 92 12.75 10.11 37.41
C PRO A 92 11.68 9.01 37.60
N ARG A 93 10.43 9.34 37.95
CA ARG A 93 9.43 8.31 38.38
C ARG A 93 7.98 8.54 37.95
N ARG A 94 7.70 9.00 36.72
CA ARG A 94 6.32 8.98 36.17
C ARG A 94 6.18 7.90 35.08
N ARG A 95 5.16 7.05 35.21
CA ARG A 95 4.86 5.97 34.25
C ARG A 95 4.34 6.58 32.95
N ARG A 96 5.07 6.39 31.85
CA ARG A 96 4.71 6.86 30.50
C ARG A 96 3.46 6.12 30.00
N LYS A 97 2.56 6.82 29.30
CA LYS A 97 1.32 6.28 28.73
C LYS A 97 1.43 6.12 27.22
N TYR A 98 0.56 5.29 26.65
CA TYR A 98 0.48 5.01 25.23
C TYR A 98 -0.79 5.66 24.66
N VAL A 99 -0.75 6.25 23.46
CA VAL A 99 -1.90 6.94 22.83
C VAL A 99 -2.04 6.59 21.35
N LYS A 100 -3.28 6.54 20.84
CA LYS A 100 -3.62 6.31 19.41
C LYS A 100 -4.69 7.31 18.91
N HIS A 101 -4.80 7.46 17.59
CA HIS A 101 -5.90 8.19 16.95
C HIS A 101 -7.18 7.33 16.90
N GLU A 102 -8.32 7.91 17.27
CA GLU A 102 -9.63 7.25 17.17
C GLU A 102 -10.15 7.23 15.73
N LYS A 103 -10.64 6.07 15.25
CA LYS A 103 -11.32 5.95 13.95
C LYS A 103 -12.67 6.68 14.01
N LYS A 104 -12.82 7.76 13.24
CA LYS A 104 -14.07 8.53 13.12
C LYS A 104 -15.05 7.98 12.09
N THR A 105 -15.18 6.65 11.95
CA THR A 105 -16.28 6.09 11.15
C THR A 105 -17.57 6.15 11.96
N SER A 106 -18.57 6.89 11.49
CA SER A 106 -19.83 7.00 12.22
C SER A 106 -20.49 5.63 12.34
N LYS A 107 -21.09 5.34 13.50
CA LYS A 107 -21.85 4.09 13.70
C LYS A 107 -22.91 3.90 12.61
N ALA A 108 -23.54 4.99 12.17
CA ALA A 108 -24.51 5.00 11.08
C ALA A 108 -23.92 4.54 9.73
N TYR A 109 -22.69 4.97 9.39
CA TYR A 109 -22.00 4.51 8.19
C TYR A 109 -21.65 3.03 8.26
N VAL A 110 -21.13 2.58 9.42
CA VAL A 110 -20.78 1.18 9.65
C VAL A 110 -22.01 0.29 9.48
N GLU A 111 -23.13 0.62 10.13
CA GLU A 111 -24.37 -0.16 10.03
C GLU A 111 -24.96 -0.16 8.62
N LYS A 112 -24.98 1.00 7.95
CA LYS A 112 -25.43 1.11 6.55
C LYS A 112 -24.59 0.22 5.62
N THR A 113 -23.28 0.22 5.80
CA THR A 113 -22.35 -0.53 4.95
C THR A 113 -22.40 -2.03 5.26
N LYS A 114 -22.51 -2.42 6.54
CA LYS A 114 -22.78 -3.80 6.95
C LYS A 114 -24.03 -4.34 6.28
N LYS A 115 -25.15 -3.61 6.36
CA LYS A 115 -26.41 -3.98 5.70
C LYS A 115 -26.25 -4.12 4.19
N LYS A 116 -25.61 -3.14 3.54
CA LYS A 116 -25.32 -3.18 2.08
C LYS A 116 -24.48 -4.41 1.68
N ARG A 117 -23.57 -4.84 2.55
CA ARG A 117 -22.64 -5.94 2.31
C ARG A 117 -23.11 -7.27 2.91
N GLY A 118 -24.28 -7.36 3.53
CA GLY A 118 -24.77 -8.60 4.15
C GLY A 118 -23.83 -9.12 5.25
N ILE A 119 -23.22 -8.21 6.00
CA ILE A 119 -22.47 -8.56 7.21
C ILE A 119 -23.48 -8.78 8.32
N LEU A 120 -23.45 -9.96 8.92
CA LEU A 120 -24.33 -10.38 9.99
C LEU A 120 -23.60 -10.22 11.33
N ASP A 121 -24.34 -9.77 12.34
CA ASP A 121 -23.89 -9.86 13.73
C ASP A 121 -24.40 -11.18 14.29
N PHE A 122 -23.48 -12.03 14.74
CA PHE A 122 -23.82 -13.32 15.31
C PHE A 122 -23.78 -13.23 16.83
N ASP A 123 -24.79 -13.81 17.49
CA ASP A 123 -24.82 -13.94 18.95
C ASP A 123 -23.67 -14.85 19.44
N ASN A 124 -23.43 -15.95 18.70
CA ASN A 124 -22.28 -16.83 18.89
C ASN A 124 -21.26 -16.63 17.75
N PRO A 125 -19.96 -16.56 18.03
CA PRO A 125 -18.95 -16.35 17.00
C PRO A 125 -18.95 -17.51 15.99
N LEU A 126 -18.81 -17.20 14.69
CA LEU A 126 -18.64 -18.20 13.63
C LEU A 126 -17.37 -19.04 13.82
N VAL A 127 -16.33 -18.38 14.35
CA VAL A 127 -14.99 -18.88 14.50
C VAL A 127 -14.50 -18.55 15.91
N THR A 128 -14.01 -19.54 16.62
CA THR A 128 -13.19 -19.36 17.82
C THR A 128 -11.76 -19.78 17.53
N ILE A 129 -10.81 -19.18 18.24
CA ILE A 129 -9.40 -19.47 18.08
C ILE A 129 -8.81 -19.59 19.49
N GLU A 130 -8.45 -20.81 19.88
CA GLU A 130 -7.85 -21.14 21.17
C GLU A 130 -6.53 -21.88 20.91
N ASP A 131 -5.42 -21.45 21.50
CA ASP A 131 -4.08 -22.06 21.32
C ASP A 131 -3.70 -22.33 19.85
N GLU A 132 -3.95 -21.35 18.96
CA GLU A 132 -3.75 -21.43 17.51
C GLU A 132 -4.64 -22.46 16.77
N VAL A 133 -5.54 -23.16 17.47
CA VAL A 133 -6.56 -24.02 16.89
C VAL A 133 -7.77 -23.18 16.49
N VAL A 134 -7.96 -23.03 15.19
CA VAL A 134 -9.19 -22.46 14.63
C VAL A 134 -10.30 -23.49 14.79
N SER A 135 -11.46 -23.09 15.31
CA SER A 135 -12.67 -23.91 15.34
C SER A 135 -13.80 -23.17 14.64
N PHE A 136 -14.41 -23.80 13.63
CA PHE A 136 -15.61 -23.28 12.99
C PHE A 136 -16.85 -23.92 13.61
N HIS A 137 -17.81 -23.10 14.01
CA HIS A 137 -19.02 -23.55 14.70
C HIS A 137 -20.23 -23.75 13.78
N LEU A 138 -20.03 -23.63 12.46
CA LEU A 138 -21.04 -23.95 11.47
C LEU A 138 -20.75 -25.28 10.79
N THR A 139 -21.80 -26.07 10.63
CA THR A 139 -21.89 -27.17 9.67
C THR A 139 -22.06 -26.66 8.23
N ALA A 140 -21.92 -27.54 7.25
CA ALA A 140 -22.14 -27.20 5.84
C ALA A 140 -23.57 -26.71 5.57
N ASP A 141 -24.57 -27.34 6.20
CA ASP A 141 -25.99 -27.00 6.00
C ASP A 141 -26.33 -25.64 6.63
N GLU A 142 -25.84 -25.35 7.83
CA GLU A 142 -26.01 -24.04 8.48
C GLU A 142 -25.29 -22.93 7.72
N ALA A 143 -24.08 -23.20 7.19
CA ALA A 143 -23.38 -22.23 6.35
C ALA A 143 -24.16 -21.94 5.06
N LEU A 144 -24.80 -22.94 4.47
CA LEU A 144 -25.64 -22.78 3.29
C LEU A 144 -26.91 -21.97 3.60
N GLU A 145 -27.56 -22.24 4.73
CA GLU A 145 -28.75 -21.52 5.19
C GLU A 145 -28.47 -20.04 5.45
N LEU A 146 -27.33 -19.74 6.08
CA LEU A 146 -26.94 -18.37 6.42
C LEU A 146 -26.40 -17.58 5.22
N PHE A 147 -25.76 -18.25 4.27
CA PHE A 147 -25.11 -17.60 3.12
C PHE A 147 -25.53 -18.19 1.78
N PRO A 148 -26.83 -18.22 1.44
CA PRO A 148 -27.30 -18.77 0.18
C PRO A 148 -26.97 -17.81 -0.98
N LYS A 149 -26.64 -18.37 -2.14
CA LYS A 149 -26.44 -17.58 -3.36
C LYS A 149 -27.79 -17.09 -3.86
N LYS A 150 -27.91 -15.77 -4.10
CA LYS A 150 -29.17 -15.10 -4.49
C LYS A 150 -29.94 -15.77 -5.64
N ASN A 151 -29.24 -16.35 -6.61
CA ASN A 151 -29.84 -16.97 -7.80
C ASN A 151 -29.87 -18.52 -7.74
N ASN A 152 -29.35 -19.11 -6.68
CA ASN A 152 -29.35 -20.55 -6.46
C ASN A 152 -29.19 -20.83 -4.94
N PRO A 153 -30.30 -20.90 -4.19
CA PRO A 153 -30.28 -21.09 -2.75
C PRO A 153 -29.56 -22.37 -2.28
N ASP A 154 -29.51 -23.40 -3.13
CA ASP A 154 -28.82 -24.68 -2.85
C ASP A 154 -27.29 -24.56 -2.96
N LYS A 155 -26.77 -23.35 -3.16
CA LYS A 155 -25.32 -23.08 -3.25
C LYS A 155 -24.88 -21.98 -2.31
N LEU A 156 -23.72 -22.21 -1.68
CA LEU A 156 -23.07 -21.25 -0.80
C LEU A 156 -22.56 -20.03 -1.58
N ASP A 157 -22.91 -18.82 -1.13
CA ASP A 157 -22.25 -17.58 -1.54
C ASP A 157 -20.92 -17.44 -0.79
N LYS A 158 -19.87 -17.97 -1.42
CA LYS A 158 -18.51 -17.96 -0.86
C LYS A 158 -17.96 -16.56 -0.58
N ASN A 159 -18.38 -15.53 -1.32
CA ASN A 159 -17.91 -14.16 -1.07
C ASN A 159 -18.60 -13.57 0.15
N LEU A 160 -19.89 -13.86 0.32
CA LEU A 160 -20.65 -13.44 1.50
C LEU A 160 -20.15 -14.17 2.76
N PHE A 161 -19.96 -15.49 2.68
CA PHE A 161 -19.37 -16.30 3.74
C PHE A 161 -18.00 -15.76 4.14
N ALA A 162 -17.07 -15.62 3.19
CA ALA A 162 -15.72 -15.13 3.46
C ALA A 162 -15.71 -13.72 4.08
N ARG A 163 -16.64 -12.84 3.68
CA ARG A 163 -16.77 -11.50 4.26
C ARG A 163 -17.19 -11.53 5.72
N ASN A 164 -18.11 -12.41 6.10
CA ASN A 164 -18.53 -12.59 7.48
C ASN A 164 -17.43 -13.21 8.34
N VAL A 165 -16.63 -14.13 7.78
CA VAL A 165 -15.42 -14.64 8.45
C VAL A 165 -14.41 -13.52 8.72
N VAL A 166 -14.10 -12.67 7.73
CA VAL A 166 -13.18 -11.53 7.91
C VAL A 166 -13.72 -10.55 8.97
N TRP A 167 -15.02 -10.27 8.95
CA TRP A 167 -15.65 -9.40 9.94
C TRP A 167 -15.54 -9.95 11.36
N GLN A 168 -15.74 -11.26 11.55
CA GLN A 168 -15.55 -11.91 12.84
C GLN A 168 -14.11 -11.85 13.32
N LEU A 169 -13.13 -12.08 12.44
CA LEU A 169 -11.71 -11.90 12.79
C LEU A 169 -11.42 -10.45 13.24
N TYR A 170 -11.98 -9.46 12.56
CA TYR A 170 -11.88 -8.05 12.96
C TYR A 170 -12.55 -7.76 14.31
N GLN A 171 -13.70 -8.37 14.62
CA GLN A 171 -14.35 -8.22 15.93
C GLN A 171 -13.49 -8.81 17.07
N LEU A 172 -12.79 -9.91 16.82
CA LEU A 172 -11.85 -10.49 17.79
C LEU A 172 -10.68 -9.53 18.06
N THR A 173 -10.12 -8.91 17.02
CA THR A 173 -9.04 -7.93 17.20
C THR A 173 -9.52 -6.67 17.93
N LEU A 174 -10.71 -6.16 17.63
CA LEU A 174 -11.31 -5.00 18.33
C LEU A 174 -11.54 -5.24 19.82
N ARG A 175 -11.85 -6.48 20.23
CA ARG A 175 -12.07 -6.86 21.64
C ARG A 175 -10.76 -7.04 22.42
N GLY A 176 -9.61 -6.69 21.84
CA GLY A 176 -8.30 -6.88 22.45
C GLY A 176 -7.87 -8.34 22.58
N LYS A 177 -8.54 -9.25 21.87
CA LYS A 177 -8.24 -10.68 21.83
C LYS A 177 -7.89 -11.12 20.39
N PRO A 178 -6.89 -10.49 19.75
CA PRO A 178 -6.44 -10.96 18.45
C PRO A 178 -5.92 -12.40 18.59
N PRO A 179 -6.18 -13.27 17.61
CA PRO A 179 -5.54 -14.58 17.54
C PRO A 179 -4.01 -14.46 17.63
N GLU A 180 -3.35 -15.37 18.34
CA GLU A 180 -1.90 -15.29 18.60
C GLU A 180 -1.07 -15.20 17.31
N PHE A 181 -1.43 -15.97 16.30
CA PHE A 181 -0.78 -15.92 14.99
C PHE A 181 -0.95 -14.57 14.27
N MET A 182 -2.04 -13.85 14.53
CA MET A 182 -2.24 -12.49 14.00
C MET A 182 -1.38 -11.51 14.79
N ALA A 183 -1.37 -11.60 16.13
CA ALA A 183 -0.59 -10.71 16.99
C ALA A 183 0.93 -10.73 16.69
N LYS A 184 1.46 -11.87 16.22
CA LYS A 184 2.87 -12.02 15.80
C LYS A 184 3.21 -11.42 14.43
N GLY A 185 2.22 -10.87 13.72
CA GLY A 185 2.34 -10.47 12.31
C GLY A 185 2.05 -11.65 11.39
N CYS A 186 1.08 -11.48 10.47
CA CYS A 186 0.66 -12.55 9.57
C CYS A 186 0.57 -12.08 8.12
N ASN A 187 0.41 -13.03 7.20
CA ASN A 187 0.05 -12.73 5.82
C ASN A 187 -1.26 -13.46 5.47
N MET A 188 -1.91 -13.02 4.39
CA MET A 188 -3.19 -13.58 3.92
C MET A 188 -3.17 -15.10 3.76
N ARG A 189 -2.02 -15.66 3.37
CA ARG A 189 -1.85 -17.09 3.13
C ARG A 189 -1.76 -17.87 4.45
N THR A 190 -1.13 -17.31 5.48
CA THR A 190 -1.11 -17.88 6.82
C THR A 190 -2.53 -18.02 7.38
N ILE A 191 -3.35 -16.96 7.32
CA ILE A 191 -4.74 -17.02 7.81
C ILE A 191 -5.53 -18.10 7.07
N PHE A 192 -5.35 -18.20 5.74
CA PHE A 192 -5.98 -19.26 4.95
C PHE A 192 -5.57 -20.66 5.37
N TYR A 193 -4.28 -20.92 5.58
CA TYR A 193 -3.81 -22.24 5.99
C TYR A 193 -4.30 -22.66 7.37
N LEU A 194 -4.54 -21.71 8.26
CA LEU A 194 -5.12 -22.00 9.58
C LEU A 194 -6.61 -22.32 9.50
N MET A 195 -7.36 -21.65 8.62
CA MET A 195 -8.79 -21.94 8.43
C MET A 195 -9.05 -23.20 7.58
N LYS A 196 -8.13 -23.54 6.67
CA LYS A 196 -8.30 -24.62 5.70
C LYS A 196 -8.69 -25.96 6.35
N PRO A 197 -7.99 -26.48 7.38
CA PRO A 197 -8.32 -27.77 7.99
C PRO A 197 -9.76 -27.84 8.51
N THR A 198 -10.22 -26.79 9.20
CA THR A 198 -11.56 -26.76 9.79
C THR A 198 -12.67 -26.55 8.77
N LEU A 199 -12.43 -25.75 7.74
CA LEU A 199 -13.39 -25.57 6.65
C LEU A 199 -13.63 -26.89 5.88
N THR A 200 -12.57 -27.69 5.73
CA THR A 200 -12.65 -29.03 5.13
C THR A 200 -13.30 -30.03 6.09
N ALA A 201 -12.91 -30.04 7.37
CA ALA A 201 -13.47 -30.96 8.37
C ALA A 201 -14.99 -30.80 8.55
N ASN A 202 -15.47 -29.54 8.56
CA ASN A 202 -16.90 -29.23 8.63
C ASN A 202 -17.64 -29.36 7.28
N LYS A 203 -16.94 -29.84 6.22
CA LYS A 203 -17.48 -30.04 4.87
C LYS A 203 -18.07 -28.77 4.23
N ILE A 204 -17.65 -27.58 4.67
CA ILE A 204 -18.05 -26.30 4.08
C ILE A 204 -17.38 -26.15 2.70
N PHE A 205 -16.14 -26.62 2.57
CA PHE A 205 -15.39 -26.70 1.33
C PHE A 205 -14.79 -28.10 1.15
N THR A 206 -14.58 -28.49 -0.10
CA THR A 206 -13.92 -29.76 -0.44
C THR A 206 -12.44 -29.53 -0.76
N ASP A 207 -11.58 -30.37 -0.22
CA ASP A 207 -10.16 -30.43 -0.60
C ASP A 207 -9.93 -31.68 -1.44
N ASP A 208 -9.77 -31.50 -2.75
CA ASP A 208 -9.58 -32.60 -3.69
C ASP A 208 -8.27 -32.38 -4.45
N ALA A 209 -7.21 -33.01 -3.93
CA ALA A 209 -5.86 -32.89 -4.47
C ALA A 209 -5.71 -33.58 -5.85
N GLU A 210 -6.59 -34.52 -6.19
CA GLU A 210 -6.52 -35.31 -7.42
C GLU A 210 -7.20 -34.59 -8.61
N LYS A 211 -8.05 -33.59 -8.34
CA LYS A 211 -8.67 -32.78 -9.40
C LYS A 211 -7.62 -31.99 -10.20
N THR A 212 -7.71 -32.11 -11.53
CA THR A 212 -6.94 -31.25 -12.44
C THR A 212 -7.33 -29.77 -12.29
N LYS A 213 -6.44 -28.85 -12.66
CA LYS A 213 -6.69 -27.39 -12.60
C LYS A 213 -8.00 -26.97 -13.30
N LYS A 214 -8.38 -27.64 -14.40
CA LYS A 214 -9.65 -27.39 -15.11
C LYS A 214 -10.87 -27.90 -14.35
N GLN A 215 -10.74 -29.01 -13.61
CA GLN A 215 -11.80 -29.53 -12.75
C GLN A 215 -11.96 -28.64 -11.51
N LYS A 216 -10.87 -28.27 -10.84
CA LYS A 216 -10.89 -27.30 -9.71
C LYS A 216 -11.52 -25.96 -10.09
N ALA A 217 -11.23 -25.45 -11.30
CA ALA A 217 -11.84 -24.22 -11.79
C ALA A 217 -13.36 -24.29 -12.02
N LYS A 218 -13.90 -25.51 -12.21
CA LYS A 218 -15.34 -25.78 -12.32
C LYS A 218 -15.96 -26.22 -11.01
N ASP A 219 -15.13 -26.61 -10.05
CA ASP A 219 -15.55 -27.07 -8.74
C ASP A 219 -15.91 -25.86 -7.87
N GLU A 220 -17.20 -25.56 -7.86
CA GLU A 220 -17.75 -24.52 -7.02
C GLU A 220 -17.71 -24.86 -5.52
N GLY A 221 -17.13 -25.99 -5.08
CA GLY A 221 -16.89 -26.38 -3.68
C GLY A 221 -15.41 -26.34 -3.24
N ASP A 222 -14.47 -26.11 -4.18
CA ASP A 222 -13.02 -26.25 -3.93
C ASP A 222 -12.45 -25.26 -2.90
N ILE A 223 -11.63 -25.75 -1.98
CA ILE A 223 -11.00 -24.98 -0.91
C ILE A 223 -9.98 -23.93 -1.42
N ASP A 224 -9.28 -24.19 -2.53
CA ASP A 224 -8.33 -23.22 -3.09
C ASP A 224 -9.08 -21.96 -3.60
N SER A 225 -10.35 -22.11 -3.99
CA SER A 225 -11.21 -20.97 -4.31
C SER A 225 -11.51 -20.07 -3.11
N PHE A 226 -11.51 -20.61 -1.88
CA PHE A 226 -11.77 -19.83 -0.67
C PHE A 226 -10.68 -18.78 -0.42
N TYR A 227 -9.41 -19.11 -0.67
CA TYR A 227 -8.31 -18.13 -0.56
C TYR A 227 -8.56 -16.88 -1.41
N GLY A 228 -9.03 -17.07 -2.65
CA GLY A 228 -9.40 -15.98 -3.54
C GLY A 228 -10.59 -15.16 -3.05
N ASN A 229 -11.61 -15.81 -2.48
CA ASN A 229 -12.79 -15.14 -1.92
C ASN A 229 -12.46 -14.37 -0.63
N PHE A 230 -11.64 -14.96 0.25
CA PHE A 230 -11.13 -14.32 1.46
C PHE A 230 -10.31 -13.07 1.11
N THR A 231 -9.40 -13.17 0.13
CA THR A 231 -8.60 -12.02 -0.32
C THR A 231 -9.47 -10.89 -0.85
N LYS A 232 -10.49 -11.21 -1.66
CA LYS A 232 -11.46 -10.23 -2.16
C LYS A 232 -12.33 -9.66 -1.03
N ALA A 233 -12.67 -10.45 -0.03
CA ALA A 233 -13.46 -10.01 1.10
C ALA A 233 -12.70 -8.96 1.93
N VAL A 234 -11.44 -9.25 2.31
CA VAL A 234 -10.58 -8.27 2.99
C VAL A 234 -10.46 -7.00 2.14
N GLN A 235 -10.11 -7.13 0.86
CA GLN A 235 -10.00 -6.00 -0.05
C GLN A 235 -11.29 -5.16 -0.11
N THR A 236 -12.46 -5.80 -0.20
CA THR A 236 -13.74 -5.10 -0.28
C THR A 236 -14.01 -4.28 0.98
N LEU A 237 -13.78 -4.87 2.15
CA LEU A 237 -13.99 -4.20 3.43
C LEU A 237 -12.98 -3.06 3.65
N VAL A 238 -11.75 -3.22 3.16
CA VAL A 238 -10.74 -2.15 3.15
C VAL A 238 -11.15 -1.01 2.22
N LEU A 239 -11.62 -1.31 1.01
CA LEU A 239 -12.09 -0.30 0.06
C LEU A 239 -13.35 0.44 0.56
N ASP A 240 -14.18 -0.23 1.35
CA ASP A 240 -15.35 0.39 1.99
C ASP A 240 -14.99 1.20 3.26
N GLY A 241 -13.71 1.23 3.68
CA GLY A 241 -13.27 1.94 4.89
C GLY A 241 -13.69 1.27 6.21
N LEU A 242 -14.25 0.06 6.17
CA LEU A 242 -14.72 -0.64 7.37
C LEU A 242 -13.57 -1.18 8.22
N ILE A 243 -12.54 -1.71 7.56
CA ILE A 243 -11.34 -2.28 8.20
C ILE A 243 -10.08 -1.78 7.47
N SER A 244 -8.92 -1.95 8.09
CA SER A 244 -7.61 -1.81 7.45
C SER A 244 -6.87 -3.15 7.46
N TYR A 245 -5.87 -3.33 6.60
CA TYR A 245 -4.99 -4.51 6.69
C TYR A 245 -4.24 -4.56 8.03
N ARG A 246 -3.94 -3.39 8.60
CA ARG A 246 -3.30 -3.20 9.91
C ARG A 246 -4.19 -3.70 11.06
N ASP A 247 -5.51 -3.50 10.97
CA ASP A 247 -6.50 -3.98 11.96
C ASP A 247 -6.53 -5.52 12.07
N LEU A 248 -6.05 -6.20 11.02
CA LEU A 248 -5.93 -7.64 10.92
C LEU A 248 -4.48 -8.13 11.07
N TYR A 249 -3.54 -7.26 11.42
CA TYR A 249 -2.12 -7.59 11.53
C TYR A 249 -1.53 -8.23 10.27
N ILE A 250 -2.04 -7.85 9.10
CA ILE A 250 -1.55 -8.33 7.82
C ILE A 250 -0.34 -7.48 7.41
N GLU A 251 0.82 -8.12 7.36
CA GLU A 251 2.07 -7.50 6.95
C GLU A 251 2.26 -7.55 5.44
N ASP A 252 2.78 -6.46 4.88
CA ASP A 252 3.21 -6.44 3.49
C ASP A 252 4.64 -7.01 3.35
N ASP A 253 4.74 -8.20 2.74
CA ASP A 253 6.02 -8.84 2.43
C ASP A 253 6.88 -8.02 1.45
N ARG A 254 6.29 -6.99 0.82
CA ARG A 254 6.96 -6.11 -0.13
C ARG A 254 7.46 -4.79 0.47
N LYS A 255 7.17 -4.53 1.75
CA LYS A 255 7.70 -3.38 2.47
C LYS A 255 9.23 -3.31 2.45
N PRO A 256 10.00 -4.41 2.60
CA PRO A 256 11.46 -4.35 2.49
C PRO A 256 11.99 -3.99 1.10
N PHE A 257 11.15 -3.98 0.06
CA PHE A 257 11.56 -3.71 -1.33
C PHE A 257 11.15 -2.32 -1.81
N ARG A 258 10.97 -1.37 -0.89
CA ARG A 258 10.67 0.02 -1.19
C ARG A 258 11.65 0.98 -0.53
N PHE A 259 11.71 2.19 -1.05
CA PHE A 259 12.45 3.30 -0.46
C PHE A 259 11.61 4.56 -0.50
N LEU A 260 11.55 5.23 0.65
CA LEU A 260 10.81 6.45 0.88
C LEU A 260 11.80 7.52 1.38
N PRO A 261 12.14 8.52 0.54
CA PRO A 261 13.04 9.60 0.94
C PRO A 261 12.37 10.56 1.96
N PRO A 262 13.13 11.39 2.69
CA PRO A 262 12.54 12.47 3.47
C PRO A 262 11.60 13.37 2.64
N ALA A 263 10.51 13.87 3.25
CA ALA A 263 9.45 14.65 2.59
C ALA A 263 9.93 15.91 1.83
N ARG A 264 11.11 16.44 2.17
CA ARG A 264 11.73 17.59 1.51
C ARG A 264 12.33 17.28 0.13
N PHE A 265 12.45 16.02 -0.25
CA PHE A 265 13.00 15.62 -1.55
C PHE A 265 11.89 15.41 -2.59
N ASN A 266 12.21 14.73 -3.69
CA ASN A 266 11.36 14.54 -4.86
C ASN A 266 10.32 13.43 -4.64
N THR A 267 9.46 13.58 -3.63
CA THR A 267 8.41 12.61 -3.26
C THR A 267 7.24 12.53 -4.24
N HIS A 268 7.22 13.38 -5.26
CA HIS A 268 6.25 13.34 -6.36
C HIS A 268 6.69 12.39 -7.50
N ILE A 269 7.83 11.70 -7.36
CA ILE A 269 8.35 10.76 -8.36
C ILE A 269 8.51 9.37 -7.72
N LEU A 270 8.00 8.34 -8.40
CA LEU A 270 8.17 6.92 -8.03
C LEU A 270 8.86 6.14 -9.13
N LEU A 271 9.98 5.50 -8.78
CA LEU A 271 10.58 4.44 -9.59
C LEU A 271 9.90 3.11 -9.27
N LEU A 272 9.18 2.54 -10.24
CA LEU A 272 8.48 1.27 -10.10
C LEU A 272 9.18 0.19 -10.93
N ALA A 273 9.56 -0.92 -10.33
CA ALA A 273 10.12 -2.05 -11.06
C ALA A 273 9.49 -3.39 -10.66
N GLU A 274 9.50 -4.33 -11.60
CA GLU A 274 8.88 -5.64 -11.37
C GLU A 274 9.76 -6.57 -10.54
N LYS A 275 11.01 -6.78 -10.96
CA LYS A 275 11.82 -7.91 -10.50
C LYS A 275 12.67 -7.55 -9.28
N LYS A 276 12.72 -8.46 -8.31
CA LYS A 276 13.59 -8.35 -7.11
C LYS A 276 15.07 -8.16 -7.48
N ALA A 277 15.52 -8.73 -8.59
CA ALA A 277 16.89 -8.61 -9.07
C ALA A 277 17.33 -7.14 -9.28
N TYR A 278 16.38 -6.22 -9.51
CA TYR A 278 16.69 -4.81 -9.73
C TYR A 278 16.73 -3.97 -8.44
N LEU A 279 16.44 -4.57 -7.28
CA LEU A 279 16.33 -3.85 -6.00
C LEU A 279 17.54 -2.97 -5.71
N GLY A 280 18.75 -3.54 -5.68
CA GLY A 280 19.96 -2.79 -5.34
C GLY A 280 20.20 -1.59 -6.27
N ARG A 281 19.95 -1.79 -7.57
CA ARG A 281 20.13 -0.75 -8.59
C ARG A 281 19.08 0.36 -8.47
N PHE A 282 17.82 0.00 -8.28
CA PHE A 282 16.72 0.96 -8.12
C PHE A 282 16.81 1.74 -6.82
N LEU A 283 17.22 1.10 -5.72
CA LEU A 283 17.51 1.81 -4.47
C LEU A 283 18.66 2.80 -4.63
N ALA A 284 19.70 2.45 -5.37
CA ALA A 284 20.81 3.36 -5.67
C ALA A 284 20.34 4.58 -6.48
N TYR A 285 19.52 4.39 -7.53
CA TYR A 285 18.93 5.50 -8.27
C TYR A 285 18.00 6.34 -7.39
N ALA A 286 17.12 5.70 -6.63
CA ALA A 286 16.19 6.39 -5.75
C ALA A 286 16.90 7.28 -4.74
N SER A 287 17.97 6.75 -4.14
CA SER A 287 18.84 7.51 -3.23
C SER A 287 19.60 8.64 -3.95
N LYS A 288 20.08 8.43 -5.18
CA LYS A 288 20.78 9.46 -5.97
C LYS A 288 19.89 10.67 -6.27
N TYR A 289 18.65 10.42 -6.69
CA TYR A 289 17.73 11.49 -7.10
C TYR A 289 16.78 11.94 -5.98
N GLY A 290 16.82 11.30 -4.81
CA GLY A 290 15.92 11.62 -3.70
C GLY A 290 14.45 11.34 -4.03
N VAL A 291 14.19 10.29 -4.80
CA VAL A 291 12.84 9.88 -5.26
C VAL A 291 12.39 8.61 -4.55
N MET A 292 11.11 8.27 -4.64
CA MET A 292 10.61 6.99 -4.13
C MET A 292 11.02 5.83 -5.04
N ALA A 293 11.12 4.64 -4.47
CA ALA A 293 11.19 3.40 -5.25
C ALA A 293 10.31 2.30 -4.67
N GLN A 294 9.72 1.48 -5.54
CA GLN A 294 8.96 0.29 -5.18
C GLN A 294 9.25 -0.84 -6.16
N ILE A 295 9.67 -1.99 -5.63
CA ILE A 295 9.73 -3.24 -6.41
C ILE A 295 8.48 -4.07 -6.14
N THR A 296 7.74 -4.45 -7.17
CA THR A 296 6.43 -5.11 -7.01
C THR A 296 6.49 -6.61 -6.85
N LYS A 297 7.55 -7.29 -7.33
CA LYS A 297 7.64 -8.76 -7.40
C LYS A 297 6.44 -9.39 -8.12
N GLY A 298 6.17 -8.92 -9.34
CA GLY A 298 5.02 -9.31 -10.15
C GLY A 298 3.88 -8.30 -10.06
N LEU A 299 2.63 -8.76 -10.14
CA LEU A 299 1.47 -7.86 -10.08
C LEU A 299 1.41 -7.11 -8.74
N SER A 300 1.18 -5.80 -8.78
CA SER A 300 0.93 -4.98 -7.59
C SER A 300 -0.31 -5.48 -6.85
N THR A 301 -0.31 -5.43 -5.52
CA THR A 301 -1.47 -5.75 -4.68
C THR A 301 -2.06 -4.48 -4.06
N TYR A 302 -3.30 -4.56 -3.56
CA TYR A 302 -3.87 -3.47 -2.76
C TYR A 302 -3.04 -3.27 -1.50
N LEU A 303 -2.80 -4.32 -0.70
CA LEU A 303 -1.96 -4.28 0.50
C LEU A 303 -0.64 -3.50 0.31
N MET A 304 0.10 -3.76 -0.76
CA MET A 304 1.36 -3.06 -1.06
C MET A 304 1.13 -1.56 -1.32
N THR A 305 0.16 -1.25 -2.19
CA THR A 305 -0.17 0.15 -2.54
C THR A 305 -0.69 0.93 -1.33
N ASP A 306 -1.45 0.23 -0.52
CA ASP A 306 -2.14 0.71 0.65
C ASP A 306 -1.19 1.03 1.82
N THR A 307 -0.27 0.11 2.11
CA THR A 307 0.83 0.34 3.06
C THR A 307 1.76 1.43 2.57
N LEU A 308 2.03 1.52 1.26
CA LEU A 308 2.85 2.60 0.69
C LEU A 308 2.21 3.97 0.93
N LEU A 309 0.94 4.12 0.60
CA LEU A 309 0.21 5.36 0.83
C LEU A 309 0.13 5.70 2.32
N THR A 310 0.01 4.70 3.20
CA THR A 310 0.03 4.91 4.65
C THR A 310 1.38 5.46 5.11
N GLU A 311 2.49 4.85 4.68
CA GLU A 311 3.84 5.33 5.03
C GLU A 311 4.14 6.72 4.43
N MET A 312 3.67 7.00 3.20
CA MET A 312 3.80 8.34 2.60
C MET A 312 3.10 9.40 3.46
N PHE A 313 1.92 9.07 3.98
CA PHE A 313 1.16 9.97 4.85
C PHE A 313 1.84 10.17 6.21
N GLU A 314 2.26 9.08 6.87
CA GLU A 314 3.00 9.12 8.15
C GLU A 314 4.32 9.93 8.02
N LEU A 315 4.97 9.88 6.85
CA LEU A 315 6.17 10.67 6.56
C LEU A 315 5.89 12.13 6.17
N GLY A 316 4.63 12.57 6.15
CA GLY A 316 4.23 13.94 5.86
C GLY A 316 4.39 14.34 4.39
N TYR A 317 4.21 13.40 3.46
CA TYR A 317 4.28 13.71 2.03
C TYR A 317 3.08 14.57 1.61
N ASP A 318 3.30 15.39 0.59
CA ASP A 318 2.25 16.22 0.02
C ASP A 318 1.44 15.45 -1.03
N PHE A 319 0.22 15.07 -0.67
CA PHE A 319 -0.71 14.32 -1.53
C PHE A 319 -1.40 15.22 -2.57
N SER A 320 -1.26 16.54 -2.48
CA SER A 320 -1.80 17.46 -3.48
C SER A 320 -0.98 17.48 -4.78
N LYS A 321 0.28 17.03 -4.72
CA LYS A 321 1.16 16.94 -5.90
C LYS A 321 0.78 15.75 -6.77
N ASP A 322 0.92 15.94 -8.07
CA ASP A 322 0.80 14.85 -9.03
C ASP A 322 1.98 13.88 -8.91
N LEU A 323 1.67 12.60 -8.73
CA LEU A 323 2.64 11.52 -8.72
C LEU A 323 2.97 11.10 -10.15
N THR A 324 4.25 11.24 -10.51
CA THR A 324 4.81 10.67 -11.72
C THR A 324 5.40 9.28 -11.43
N ILE A 325 4.95 8.27 -12.19
CA ILE A 325 5.42 6.89 -12.07
C ILE A 325 6.34 6.57 -13.24
N LEU A 326 7.60 6.26 -12.95
CA LEU A 326 8.60 5.80 -13.92
C LEU A 326 8.74 4.27 -13.80
N SER A 327 8.31 3.52 -14.81
CA SER A 327 8.24 2.05 -14.77
C SER A 327 9.41 1.35 -15.45
N PHE A 328 9.82 0.21 -14.89
CA PHE A 328 10.77 -0.72 -15.50
C PHE A 328 10.30 -2.15 -15.31
N CYS A 329 9.64 -2.67 -16.33
CA CYS A 329 9.05 -4.00 -16.36
C CYS A 329 9.35 -4.66 -17.70
N ASP A 330 9.08 -5.96 -17.82
CA ASP A 330 9.19 -6.63 -19.10
C ASP A 330 8.23 -5.95 -20.11
N PHE A 331 8.69 -5.72 -21.34
CA PHE A 331 7.89 -5.14 -22.41
C PHE A 331 7.07 -6.24 -23.10
N ASP A 332 6.11 -6.75 -22.34
CA ASP A 332 5.17 -7.78 -22.72
C ASP A 332 3.78 -7.46 -22.09
N PRO A 333 2.73 -8.26 -22.39
CA PRO A 333 1.40 -8.02 -21.83
C PRO A 333 1.33 -8.02 -20.30
N VAL A 334 2.13 -8.86 -19.63
CA VAL A 334 2.13 -9.03 -18.18
C VAL A 334 2.93 -7.90 -17.52
N GLY A 335 4.19 -7.70 -17.91
CA GLY A 335 5.06 -6.66 -17.38
C GLY A 335 4.47 -5.27 -17.61
N SER A 336 3.91 -5.02 -18.80
CA SER A 336 3.22 -3.75 -19.07
C SER A 336 1.99 -3.56 -18.17
N SER A 337 1.31 -4.63 -17.73
CA SER A 337 0.12 -4.51 -16.88
C SER A 337 0.45 -4.07 -15.44
N ILE A 338 1.67 -4.33 -14.95
CA ILE A 338 2.08 -4.05 -13.56
C ILE A 338 1.92 -2.57 -13.18
N PRO A 339 2.55 -1.61 -13.88
CA PRO A 339 2.39 -0.19 -13.53
C PRO A 339 0.95 0.29 -13.70
N HIS A 340 0.20 -0.28 -14.65
CA HIS A 340 -1.21 0.04 -14.82
C HIS A 340 -2.06 -0.42 -13.63
N HIS A 341 -1.86 -1.65 -13.15
CA HIS A 341 -2.54 -2.16 -11.96
C HIS A 341 -2.16 -1.37 -10.71
N PHE A 342 -0.89 -0.99 -10.58
CA PHE A 342 -0.44 -0.18 -9.46
C PHE A 342 -1.13 1.18 -9.44
N ALA A 343 -1.12 1.89 -10.57
CA ALA A 343 -1.83 3.17 -10.70
C ALA A 343 -3.34 3.05 -10.53
N LYS A 344 -3.93 1.92 -10.96
CA LYS A 344 -5.35 1.64 -10.73
C LYS A 344 -5.64 1.47 -9.23
N HIS A 345 -4.82 0.72 -8.50
CA HIS A 345 -5.00 0.53 -7.06
C HIS A 345 -4.84 1.85 -6.30
N LEU A 346 -3.88 2.70 -6.67
CA LEU A 346 -3.75 4.05 -6.12
C LEU A 346 -5.06 4.83 -6.27
N LYS A 347 -5.64 4.83 -7.48
CA LYS A 347 -6.91 5.52 -7.76
C LYS A 347 -8.08 4.94 -6.98
N GLU A 348 -8.19 3.62 -6.87
CA GLU A 348 -9.26 2.95 -6.14
C GLU A 348 -9.14 3.17 -4.62
N LEU A 349 -7.91 3.30 -4.11
CA LEU A 349 -7.62 3.74 -2.74
C LEU A 349 -7.79 5.25 -2.55
N GLY A 350 -8.12 5.98 -3.61
CA GLY A 350 -8.47 7.40 -3.57
C GLY A 350 -7.36 8.37 -3.94
N PHE A 351 -6.15 7.88 -4.23
CA PHE A 351 -5.05 8.70 -4.72
C PHE A 351 -5.18 8.91 -6.23
N HIS A 352 -5.80 10.03 -6.62
CA HIS A 352 -6.14 10.32 -8.01
C HIS A 352 -5.12 11.21 -8.73
N ASN A 353 -4.26 11.90 -7.98
CA ASN A 353 -3.24 12.83 -8.48
C ASN A 353 -2.08 12.03 -9.07
N ILE A 354 -2.33 11.38 -10.22
CA ILE A 354 -1.36 10.59 -10.95
C ILE A 354 -1.28 11.15 -12.36
N THR A 355 -0.08 11.59 -12.76
CA THR A 355 0.17 12.16 -14.08
C THR A 355 -0.15 11.13 -15.17
N GLN A 356 -0.90 11.55 -16.19
CA GLN A 356 -1.17 10.73 -17.36
C GLN A 356 -0.24 11.14 -18.50
N PHE A 357 0.25 10.15 -19.23
CA PHE A 357 1.21 10.30 -20.31
C PHE A 357 0.59 9.80 -21.63
N GLU A 358 0.83 10.55 -22.71
CA GLU A 358 0.49 10.16 -24.08
C GLU A 358 1.65 9.38 -24.72
N GLN A 359 2.12 8.34 -24.02
CA GLN A 359 3.34 7.62 -24.39
C GLN A 359 3.26 6.90 -25.75
N TYR A 360 2.06 6.53 -26.20
CA TYR A 360 1.84 5.70 -27.40
C TYR A 360 0.78 6.28 -28.35
N GLY A 361 0.54 7.60 -28.26
CA GLY A 361 -0.51 8.28 -29.03
C GLY A 361 -1.86 8.36 -28.29
N SER A 362 -2.84 9.01 -28.92
CA SER A 362 -4.15 9.28 -28.33
C SER A 362 -5.30 8.55 -29.04
N GLU A 363 -5.01 7.47 -29.77
CA GLU A 363 -6.04 6.77 -30.53
C GLU A 363 -6.97 5.95 -29.64
N THR A 364 -8.21 5.83 -30.09
CA THR A 364 -9.27 5.07 -29.44
C THR A 364 -9.74 3.97 -30.38
N PHE A 365 -9.80 2.73 -29.89
CA PHE A 365 -10.22 1.57 -30.67
C PHE A 365 -11.33 0.80 -29.98
N HIS A 366 -12.11 0.05 -30.77
CA HIS A 366 -13.06 -0.94 -30.28
C HIS A 366 -12.49 -2.34 -30.56
N LEU A 367 -12.12 -3.06 -29.51
CA LEU A 367 -11.50 -4.40 -29.61
C LEU A 367 -12.51 -5.50 -29.32
N ASP A 368 -12.62 -6.48 -30.22
CA ASP A 368 -13.43 -7.69 -30.02
C ASP A 368 -12.85 -8.49 -28.84
N THR A 369 -13.64 -8.63 -27.78
CA THR A 369 -13.24 -9.35 -26.56
C THR A 369 -13.23 -10.87 -26.72
N LYS A 370 -13.61 -11.38 -27.90
CA LYS A 370 -13.91 -12.79 -28.18
C LYS A 370 -15.09 -13.36 -27.37
N LYS A 371 -15.74 -12.54 -26.53
CA LYS A 371 -16.91 -12.93 -25.75
C LYS A 371 -18.19 -12.59 -26.51
N ARG A 372 -19.22 -13.43 -26.32
CA ARG A 372 -20.58 -13.16 -26.79
C ARG A 372 -21.49 -12.89 -25.60
N LYS A 373 -22.33 -11.87 -25.68
CA LYS A 373 -23.40 -11.59 -24.73
C LYS A 373 -24.72 -11.57 -25.51
N ASN A 374 -25.64 -12.47 -25.16
CA ASN A 374 -26.91 -12.68 -25.87
C ASN A 374 -26.70 -12.88 -27.38
N GLY A 375 -25.71 -13.72 -27.75
CA GLY A 375 -25.36 -14.00 -29.15
C GLY A 375 -24.56 -12.91 -29.87
N ARG A 376 -24.45 -11.68 -29.33
CA ARG A 376 -23.72 -10.57 -29.95
C ARG A 376 -22.27 -10.50 -29.47
N LYS A 377 -21.35 -10.16 -30.38
CA LYS A 377 -19.95 -9.89 -30.04
C LYS A 377 -19.85 -8.70 -29.10
N VAL A 378 -19.02 -8.83 -28.08
CA VAL A 378 -18.76 -7.76 -27.11
C VAL A 378 -17.45 -7.07 -27.50
N TYR A 379 -17.52 -5.76 -27.68
CA TYR A 379 -16.36 -4.92 -27.95
C TYR A 379 -15.98 -4.11 -26.70
N GLU A 380 -14.69 -3.92 -26.48
CA GLU A 380 -14.15 -3.05 -25.43
C GLU A 380 -13.55 -1.79 -26.08
N LYS A 381 -13.92 -0.61 -25.59
CA LYS A 381 -13.28 0.65 -25.95
C LYS A 381 -11.93 0.75 -25.24
N VAL A 382 -10.84 0.90 -26.00
CA VAL A 382 -9.47 0.98 -25.48
C VAL A 382 -8.83 2.28 -25.94
N VAL A 383 -8.18 2.98 -25.00
CA VAL A 383 -7.52 4.28 -25.22
C VAL A 383 -6.02 4.13 -24.92
N GLN A 384 -5.16 4.64 -25.80
CA GLN A 384 -3.69 4.54 -25.72
C GLN A 384 -3.03 5.53 -24.74
N ARG A 385 -3.63 5.82 -23.59
CA ARG A 385 -3.04 6.71 -22.56
C ARG A 385 -2.72 5.95 -21.29
N ARG A 386 -1.51 6.13 -20.73
CA ARG A 386 -1.05 5.41 -19.52
C ARG A 386 -0.67 6.38 -18.41
N PRO A 387 -0.89 6.03 -17.13
CA PRO A 387 -0.49 6.85 -15.98
C PRO A 387 0.97 6.64 -15.53
N CYS A 388 1.80 6.05 -16.40
CA CYS A 388 3.19 5.74 -16.14
C CYS A 388 4.02 6.03 -17.39
N LEU A 389 5.29 6.37 -17.19
CA LEU A 389 6.28 6.52 -18.23
C LEU A 389 7.28 5.37 -18.11
N ASP A 390 7.45 4.56 -19.16
CA ASP A 390 8.47 3.52 -19.12
C ASP A 390 9.86 4.15 -19.17
N ILE A 391 10.75 3.74 -18.26
CA ILE A 391 12.12 4.25 -18.19
C ILE A 391 12.85 3.96 -19.50
N VAL A 392 12.70 2.77 -20.06
CA VAL A 392 13.19 2.43 -21.40
C VAL A 392 12.02 1.99 -22.26
N ASN A 393 11.76 2.70 -23.35
CA ASN A 393 10.71 2.35 -24.30
C ASN A 393 11.36 1.75 -25.55
N PRO A 394 10.94 0.59 -26.06
CA PRO A 394 11.48 0.03 -27.30
C PRO A 394 11.47 1.00 -28.49
N HIS A 395 10.50 1.91 -28.54
CA HIS A 395 10.40 2.91 -29.61
C HIS A 395 11.55 3.92 -29.62
N GLU A 396 12.25 4.08 -28.51
CA GLU A 396 13.42 4.96 -28.36
C GLU A 396 14.72 4.27 -28.82
N LEU A 397 14.69 2.96 -29.05
CA LEU A 397 15.83 2.18 -29.53
C LEU A 397 15.81 2.09 -31.06
N ASP A 398 16.99 1.99 -31.66
CA ASP A 398 17.10 1.80 -33.10
C ASP A 398 16.51 0.43 -33.55
N PRO A 399 16.11 0.28 -34.82
CA PRO A 399 15.51 -0.95 -35.32
C PRO A 399 16.37 -2.19 -35.17
N GLU A 400 17.70 -2.09 -35.28
CA GLU A 400 18.61 -3.22 -35.22
C GLU A 400 18.72 -3.74 -33.77
N THR A 401 18.93 -2.85 -32.81
CA THR A 401 18.93 -3.18 -31.39
C THR A 401 17.63 -3.85 -30.97
N LYS A 402 16.47 -3.30 -31.41
CA LYS A 402 15.15 -3.93 -31.15
C LYS A 402 15.06 -5.35 -31.70
N GLU A 403 15.60 -5.60 -32.89
CA GLU A 403 15.60 -6.91 -33.53
C GLU A 403 16.45 -7.91 -32.76
N GLN A 404 17.60 -7.48 -32.24
CA GLN A 404 18.53 -8.33 -31.50
C GLN A 404 18.00 -8.72 -30.11
N ILE A 405 17.33 -7.81 -29.41
CA ILE A 405 16.92 -8.03 -28.01
C ILE A 405 15.51 -8.63 -27.85
N ARG A 406 14.72 -8.69 -28.93
CA ARG A 406 13.36 -9.24 -28.87
C ARG A 406 13.37 -10.76 -28.88
N HIS A 407 12.39 -11.35 -28.20
CA HIS A 407 12.12 -12.79 -28.26
C HIS A 407 10.67 -13.03 -28.65
N ALA A 408 10.40 -14.22 -29.17
CA ALA A 408 9.07 -14.58 -29.64
C ALA A 408 8.19 -15.08 -28.48
N LEU A 409 6.96 -14.57 -28.38
CA LEU A 409 5.97 -15.03 -27.40
C LEU A 409 5.52 -16.47 -27.73
N LYS A 410 5.01 -17.23 -26.76
CA LYS A 410 4.46 -18.57 -27.02
C LYS A 410 3.13 -18.47 -27.79
N PRO A 411 2.75 -19.44 -28.65
CA PRO A 411 1.51 -19.39 -29.44
C PRO A 411 0.27 -19.06 -28.60
N ASP A 412 0.07 -19.75 -27.47
CA ASP A 412 -1.06 -19.53 -26.57
C ASP A 412 -1.12 -18.08 -26.02
N GLN A 413 0.04 -17.44 -25.84
CA GLN A 413 0.12 -16.04 -25.40
C GLN A 413 -0.15 -15.09 -26.57
N ARG A 414 0.34 -15.39 -27.77
CA ARG A 414 0.14 -14.54 -28.97
C ARG A 414 -1.33 -14.37 -29.31
N ASP A 415 -2.09 -15.46 -29.18
CA ASP A 415 -3.50 -15.51 -29.55
C ASP A 415 -4.43 -15.04 -28.41
N ASP A 416 -3.89 -14.70 -27.24
CA ASP A 416 -4.68 -14.21 -26.13
C ASP A 416 -5.20 -12.79 -26.37
N TYR A 417 -6.41 -12.52 -25.87
CA TYR A 417 -7.02 -11.19 -25.96
C TYR A 417 -6.17 -10.12 -25.27
N SER A 418 -5.55 -10.44 -24.13
CA SER A 418 -4.69 -9.51 -23.39
C SER A 418 -3.47 -9.07 -24.20
N THR A 419 -2.89 -9.94 -25.01
CA THR A 419 -1.77 -9.61 -25.91
C THR A 419 -2.22 -8.70 -27.05
N THR A 420 -3.39 -8.98 -27.63
CA THR A 420 -3.97 -8.11 -28.65
C THR A 420 -4.25 -6.71 -28.09
N LYS A 421 -4.82 -6.64 -26.89
CA LYS A 421 -5.08 -5.38 -26.18
C LYS A 421 -3.78 -4.66 -25.84
N TRP A 422 -2.77 -5.36 -25.33
CA TRP A 422 -1.45 -4.81 -25.02
C TRP A 422 -0.77 -4.22 -26.25
N ALA A 423 -0.70 -4.97 -27.36
CA ALA A 423 -0.09 -4.51 -28.59
C ALA A 423 -0.77 -3.25 -29.11
N ARG A 424 -2.10 -3.17 -28.98
CA ARG A 424 -2.87 -1.98 -29.33
C ARG A 424 -2.62 -0.80 -28.40
N ILE A 425 -2.45 -1.01 -27.10
CA ILE A 425 -2.17 0.07 -26.14
C ILE A 425 -0.76 0.63 -26.30
N THR A 426 0.23 -0.24 -26.56
CA THR A 426 1.66 0.10 -26.48
C THR A 426 2.35 0.24 -27.84
N GLY A 427 1.65 -0.08 -28.92
CA GLY A 427 2.27 -0.27 -30.23
C GLY A 427 2.90 -1.65 -30.43
N GLY A 428 3.04 -2.46 -29.37
CA GLY A 428 3.86 -3.68 -29.38
C GLY A 428 5.34 -3.37 -29.62
N VAL A 429 6.20 -4.38 -29.77
CA VAL A 429 7.67 -4.17 -29.93
C VAL A 429 8.02 -3.31 -31.16
N THR A 430 7.18 -3.33 -32.20
CA THR A 430 7.44 -2.61 -33.46
C THR A 430 6.71 -1.26 -33.59
N GLY A 431 5.90 -0.86 -32.60
CA GLY A 431 5.19 0.44 -32.62
C GLY A 431 3.97 0.51 -33.53
N THR A 432 3.65 -0.55 -34.27
CA THR A 432 2.57 -0.57 -35.26
C THR A 432 1.18 -0.88 -34.68
N GLY A 433 1.10 -1.18 -33.38
CA GLY A 433 -0.17 -1.51 -32.70
C GLY A 433 -0.72 -2.90 -33.03
N ARG A 434 -0.02 -3.66 -33.89
CA ARG A 434 -0.47 -4.96 -34.44
C ARG A 434 0.44 -6.12 -34.10
N ASN A 435 1.60 -5.85 -33.51
CA ASN A 435 2.59 -6.88 -33.22
C ASN A 435 2.28 -7.58 -31.90
N THR A 436 1.74 -8.79 -32.00
CA THR A 436 1.49 -9.71 -30.89
C THR A 436 2.52 -10.84 -30.84
N LYS A 437 3.55 -10.81 -31.68
CA LYS A 437 4.49 -11.94 -31.87
C LYS A 437 5.69 -11.87 -30.95
N TYR A 438 6.15 -10.67 -30.60
CA TYR A 438 7.42 -10.46 -29.90
C TYR A 438 7.23 -9.69 -28.60
N ALA A 439 8.17 -9.90 -27.68
CA ALA A 439 8.31 -9.22 -26.41
C ALA A 439 9.80 -8.94 -26.14
N ILE A 440 10.09 -8.07 -25.16
CA ILE A 440 11.46 -7.81 -24.70
C ILE A 440 11.50 -7.91 -23.18
N SER A 441 12.44 -8.70 -22.65
CA SER A 441 12.66 -8.82 -21.21
C SER A 441 13.37 -7.57 -20.68
N ALA A 442 13.00 -7.09 -19.50
CA ALA A 442 13.60 -5.92 -18.85
C ALA A 442 15.12 -6.05 -18.65
N GLU A 443 15.63 -7.27 -18.54
CA GLU A 443 17.07 -7.54 -18.45
C GLU A 443 17.83 -7.03 -19.67
N GLN A 444 17.21 -7.10 -20.85
CA GLN A 444 17.78 -6.60 -22.09
C GLN A 444 17.82 -5.07 -22.15
N PHE A 445 17.02 -4.37 -21.32
CA PHE A 445 17.05 -2.91 -21.22
C PHE A 445 18.08 -2.37 -20.23
N LEU A 446 18.74 -3.24 -19.45
CA LEU A 446 19.70 -2.81 -18.42
C LEU A 446 20.87 -1.96 -18.94
N PRO A 447 21.41 -2.16 -20.16
CA PRO A 447 22.45 -1.28 -20.69
C PRO A 447 21.97 0.16 -20.93
N TYR A 448 20.69 0.35 -21.23
CA TYR A 448 20.11 1.63 -21.66
C TYR A 448 19.48 2.42 -20.49
N ILE A 449 19.32 1.79 -19.32
CA ILE A 449 18.56 2.36 -18.22
C ILE A 449 19.15 3.68 -17.69
N ASN A 450 20.46 3.80 -17.58
CA ASN A 450 21.12 4.98 -16.99
C ASN A 450 20.81 6.24 -17.79
N GLU A 451 21.06 6.20 -19.08
CA GLU A 451 20.87 7.33 -19.98
C GLU A 451 19.39 7.71 -20.09
N GLN A 452 18.52 6.71 -20.27
CA GLN A 452 17.09 6.95 -20.44
C GLN A 452 16.42 7.42 -19.14
N LEU A 453 16.85 6.90 -17.99
CA LEU A 453 16.38 7.37 -16.70
C LEU A 453 16.77 8.84 -16.49
N GLU A 454 18.03 9.21 -16.73
CA GLU A 454 18.48 10.60 -16.57
C GLU A 454 17.68 11.56 -17.44
N LYS A 455 17.49 11.23 -18.73
CA LYS A 455 16.69 12.03 -19.67
C LYS A 455 15.26 12.25 -19.20
N LYS A 456 14.63 11.24 -18.61
CA LYS A 456 13.22 11.28 -18.17
C LYS A 456 13.04 11.89 -16.79
N ILE A 457 14.00 11.66 -15.88
CA ILE A 457 13.88 12.10 -14.48
C ILE A 457 14.34 13.53 -14.28
N ALA A 458 15.40 13.97 -14.97
CA ALA A 458 15.97 15.32 -14.83
C ALA A 458 14.93 16.45 -14.97
N PRO A 459 14.03 16.46 -15.99
CA PRO A 459 13.02 17.53 -16.11
C PRO A 459 11.94 17.49 -15.03
N LEU A 460 11.85 16.40 -14.25
CA LEU A 460 10.84 16.21 -13.20
C LEU A 460 11.35 16.59 -11.81
N LEU A 461 12.66 16.74 -11.62
CA LEU A 461 13.25 17.01 -10.30
C LEU A 461 12.90 18.44 -9.83
N ALA A 462 12.32 18.53 -8.64
CA ALA A 462 12.16 19.79 -7.92
C ALA A 462 13.42 20.14 -7.10
N VAL A 463 14.08 19.11 -6.57
CA VAL A 463 15.36 19.20 -5.86
C VAL A 463 16.46 18.56 -6.70
N PRO A 464 17.54 19.28 -7.04
CA PRO A 464 18.66 18.73 -7.79
C PRO A 464 19.32 17.52 -7.09
N SER A 465 19.83 16.57 -7.88
CA SER A 465 20.46 15.35 -7.34
C SER A 465 21.71 15.64 -6.48
N GLU A 466 22.44 16.71 -6.80
CA GLU A 466 23.61 17.18 -6.05
C GLU A 466 23.24 17.61 -4.62
N GLU A 467 22.12 18.31 -4.46
CA GLU A 467 21.61 18.74 -3.15
C GLU A 467 21.18 17.54 -2.29
N VAL A 468 20.56 16.53 -2.92
CA VAL A 468 20.24 15.26 -2.26
C VAL A 468 21.53 14.57 -1.76
N GLY A 469 22.56 14.52 -2.60
CA GLY A 469 23.86 13.95 -2.26
C GLY A 469 24.56 14.67 -1.12
N LEU A 470 24.57 16.01 -1.15
CA LEU A 470 25.15 16.86 -0.10
C LEU A 470 24.42 16.68 1.24
N SER A 471 23.09 16.73 1.24
CA SER A 471 22.27 16.51 2.44
C SER A 471 22.53 15.13 3.05
N SER A 472 22.65 14.10 2.21
CA SER A 472 22.90 12.72 2.67
C SER A 472 24.31 12.58 3.27
N SER A 473 25.30 13.20 2.63
CA SER A 473 26.69 13.22 3.10
C SER A 473 26.85 13.99 4.41
N LEU A 474 26.20 15.15 4.54
CA LEU A 474 26.16 15.92 5.79
C LEU A 474 25.52 15.12 6.92
N LYS A 475 24.42 14.41 6.68
CA LYS A 475 23.78 13.57 7.70
C LYS A 475 24.67 12.41 8.14
N ALA A 476 25.41 11.80 7.22
CA ALA A 476 26.38 10.76 7.52
C ALA A 476 27.55 11.32 8.37
N LEU A 477 28.08 12.50 7.99
CA LEU A 477 29.11 13.20 8.73
C LEU A 477 28.64 13.57 10.15
N THR A 478 27.43 14.12 10.30
CA THR A 478 26.84 14.45 11.61
C THR A 478 26.73 13.21 12.50
N ARG A 479 26.29 12.07 11.96
CA ARG A 479 26.23 10.81 12.72
C ARG A 479 27.63 10.32 13.13
N ALA A 480 28.61 10.43 12.24
CA ALA A 480 29.99 10.04 12.52
C ALA A 480 30.59 10.93 13.63
N LEU A 481 30.38 12.25 13.55
CA LEU A 481 30.80 13.21 14.56
C LEU A 481 30.10 12.95 15.91
N GLN A 482 28.78 12.71 15.91
CA GLN A 482 28.04 12.36 17.14
C GLN A 482 28.56 11.08 17.80
N ARG A 483 28.86 10.03 17.02
CA ARG A 483 29.49 8.81 17.55
C ARG A 483 30.88 9.08 18.10
N HIS A 484 31.69 9.89 17.40
CA HIS A 484 33.03 10.22 17.84
C HIS A 484 33.03 11.03 19.16
N ILE A 485 32.14 12.02 19.27
CA ILE A 485 31.94 12.80 20.50
C ILE A 485 31.44 11.90 21.63
N GLY A 486 30.46 11.03 21.38
CA GLY A 486 29.94 10.08 22.37
C GLY A 486 31.02 9.11 22.87
N ILE A 487 31.88 8.60 21.99
CA ILE A 487 33.02 7.73 22.36
C ILE A 487 34.04 8.51 23.21
N ARG A 488 34.33 9.77 22.87
CA ARG A 488 35.24 10.63 23.66
C ARG A 488 34.67 10.92 25.05
N ALA A 489 33.38 11.24 25.14
CA ALA A 489 32.71 11.48 26.43
C ALA A 489 32.71 10.22 27.30
N LEU A 490 32.49 9.04 26.71
CA LEU A 490 32.61 7.75 27.41
C LEU A 490 34.03 7.49 27.92
N LYS A 491 35.06 7.74 27.10
CA LYS A 491 36.47 7.60 27.54
C LYS A 491 36.81 8.56 28.68
N GLN A 492 36.40 9.82 28.59
CA GLN A 492 36.63 10.80 29.66
C GLN A 492 35.89 10.43 30.95
N ALA A 493 34.67 9.90 30.85
CA ALA A 493 33.93 9.40 32.02
C ALA A 493 34.59 8.16 32.64
N GLN A 494 35.18 7.28 31.82
CA GLN A 494 35.94 6.11 32.30
C GLN A 494 37.26 6.53 32.95
N GLU A 495 37.97 7.48 32.36
CA GLU A 495 39.21 8.05 32.91
C GLU A 495 38.94 8.76 34.23
N ALA A 496 37.88 9.57 34.33
CA ALA A 496 37.45 10.23 35.56
C ALA A 496 37.06 9.23 36.67
N ASN A 497 36.38 8.14 36.31
CA ASN A 497 36.04 7.05 37.25
C ASN A 497 37.26 6.20 37.66
N SER A 498 38.30 6.14 36.83
CA SER A 498 39.56 5.45 37.17
C SER A 498 40.50 6.29 38.04
N GLN A 499 40.33 7.61 38.07
CA GLN A 499 41.07 8.54 38.95
C GLN A 499 40.41 8.75 40.32
N SER A 500 39.19 8.24 40.51
CA SER A 500 38.44 8.30 41.77
C SER A 500 38.39 6.97 42.53
N ARG A 501 39.26 6.02 42.16
CA ARG A 501 39.72 4.89 42.98
C ARG A 501 41.17 5.11 43.34
#